data_AF-A0A0U5FT52-F1
#
_entry.id   AF-A0A0U5FT52-F1
#
_cell.length_a   1.000
_cell.length_b   1.000
_cell.length_c   1.000
_cell.angle_alpha   90.00
_cell.angle_beta   90.00
_cell.angle_gamma   90.00
#
_symmetry.space_group_name_H-M   'P 1'
#
loop_
_entity.id
_entity.type
_entity.pdbx_description
1 polymer ?
#
loop_
_entity_poly.entity_id
_entity_poly.type
_entity_poly.pdbx_seq_one_letter_code
_entity_poly.pdbx_strand_id
1 'polypeptide(L)'
;MGRRDILTVGCFRIGREDSPERCPPTVLIGVAHHSSRNWRQAREGVVHVLDSRGLVNRAVVIRKDARSRAMAANELTSEVAGPANCRPDPPAGEGICASALHESRGTLGGWVELYHEPAKTWKPFALTCGHVILPSEGAVAAADATFIRQWLRKGVSPKDPGRTRLLGVDCPAFREITEGIDMRDDVIRDARNDSA
;
A
#
# COMPACT_ATOMS: atom_id res chain seq x y z
N MET A 1 -26.79 -2.05 8.88
CA MET A 1 -26.44 -3.40 8.39
C MET A 1 -24.95 -3.44 8.03
N GLY A 2 -24.14 -4.18 8.79
CA GLY A 2 -22.70 -3.91 8.96
C GLY A 2 -21.78 -4.43 7.85
N ARG A 3 -20.95 -3.54 7.32
CA ARG A 3 -19.80 -3.79 6.42
C ARG A 3 -18.65 -4.60 7.07
N ARG A 4 -18.88 -5.31 8.18
CA ARG A 4 -17.82 -5.78 9.11
C ARG A 4 -16.95 -6.94 8.59
N ASP A 5 -17.45 -7.66 7.59
CA ASP A 5 -16.77 -8.84 7.06
C ASP A 5 -15.95 -8.58 5.80
N ILE A 6 -16.12 -7.41 5.15
CA ILE A 6 -15.29 -7.03 4.00
C ILE A 6 -14.05 -6.34 4.57
N LEU A 7 -12.88 -6.88 4.26
CA LEU A 7 -11.59 -6.35 4.73
C LEU A 7 -10.96 -5.44 3.68
N THR A 8 -10.98 -5.87 2.42
CA THR A 8 -10.31 -5.17 1.32
C THR A 8 -11.19 -5.17 0.07
N VAL A 9 -11.12 -4.09 -0.71
CA VAL A 9 -11.71 -4.01 -2.04
C VAL A 9 -10.68 -3.35 -2.95
N GLY A 10 -10.29 -4.03 -4.02
CA GLY A 10 -9.33 -3.52 -4.99
C GLY A 10 -9.69 -3.94 -6.41
N CYS A 11 -9.04 -3.32 -7.40
CA CYS A 11 -9.20 -3.64 -8.81
C CYS A 11 -7.82 -3.91 -9.40
N PHE A 12 -7.62 -5.11 -9.93
CA PHE A 12 -6.32 -5.60 -10.40
C PHE A 12 -6.46 -6.26 -11.76
N ARG A 13 -5.40 -6.25 -12.57
CA ARG A 13 -5.28 -7.19 -13.69
C ARG A 13 -4.52 -8.40 -13.19
N ILE A 14 -5.14 -9.58 -13.25
CA ILE A 14 -4.56 -10.83 -12.77
C ILE A 14 -4.12 -11.64 -13.99
N GLY A 15 -2.83 -11.94 -14.08
CA GLY A 15 -2.23 -12.73 -15.15
C GLY A 15 -0.94 -12.08 -15.68
N ARG A 16 -0.41 -12.62 -16.78
CA ARG A 16 0.89 -12.20 -17.36
C ARG A 16 0.77 -11.67 -18.80
N GLU A 17 -0.44 -11.62 -19.34
CA GLU A 17 -0.67 -11.22 -20.73
C GLU A 17 -1.26 -9.81 -20.80
N ASP A 18 -0.88 -9.06 -21.83
CA ASP A 18 -1.40 -7.70 -22.03
C ASP A 18 -2.82 -7.68 -22.60
N SER A 19 -3.34 -8.83 -23.05
CA SER A 19 -4.67 -8.93 -23.64
C SER A 19 -5.76 -8.74 -22.57
N PRO A 20 -6.68 -7.78 -22.74
CA PRO A 20 -7.78 -7.56 -21.80
C PRO A 20 -8.72 -8.77 -21.64
N GLU A 21 -8.74 -9.67 -22.62
CA GLU A 21 -9.55 -10.88 -22.61
C GLU A 21 -8.96 -11.97 -21.71
N ARG A 22 -7.62 -12.08 -21.64
CA ARG A 22 -6.94 -13.07 -20.80
C ARG A 22 -6.54 -12.52 -19.45
N CYS A 23 -6.42 -11.21 -19.31
CA CYS A 23 -6.13 -10.51 -18.06
C CYS A 23 -7.15 -9.39 -17.80
N PRO A 24 -8.45 -9.73 -17.65
CA PRO A 24 -9.48 -8.72 -17.47
C PRO A 24 -9.29 -7.96 -16.15
N PRO A 25 -9.66 -6.66 -16.11
CA PRO A 25 -9.81 -5.95 -14.86
C PRO A 25 -10.70 -6.74 -13.90
N THR A 26 -10.14 -7.09 -12.76
CA THR A 26 -10.74 -7.97 -11.76
C THR A 26 -10.94 -7.21 -10.46
N VAL A 27 -12.20 -7.08 -10.05
CA VAL A 27 -12.53 -6.58 -8.71
C VAL A 27 -12.26 -7.70 -7.72
N LEU A 28 -11.27 -7.51 -6.85
CA LEU A 28 -10.94 -8.41 -5.77
C LEU A 28 -11.55 -7.88 -4.47
N ILE A 29 -12.34 -8.71 -3.80
CA ILE A 29 -12.93 -8.43 -2.50
C ILE A 29 -12.35 -9.42 -1.50
N GLY A 30 -11.53 -8.93 -0.57
CA GLY A 30 -11.06 -9.70 0.57
C GLY A 30 -12.09 -9.69 1.67
N VAL A 31 -12.46 -10.86 2.17
CA VAL A 31 -13.44 -11.03 3.25
C VAL A 31 -12.81 -11.74 4.43
N ALA A 32 -13.27 -11.45 5.65
CA ALA A 32 -12.71 -12.03 6.86
C ALA A 32 -12.66 -13.56 6.77
N HIS A 33 -11.52 -14.15 7.13
CA HIS A 33 -11.28 -15.59 7.04
C HIS A 33 -12.36 -16.44 7.74
N HIS A 34 -12.88 -15.94 8.87
CA HIS A 34 -13.96 -16.57 9.65
C HIS A 34 -15.37 -16.29 9.10
N SER A 35 -15.52 -15.49 8.04
CA SER A 35 -16.84 -15.19 7.47
C SER A 35 -17.44 -16.45 6.86
N SER A 36 -18.62 -16.82 7.35
CA SER A 36 -19.47 -17.91 6.83
C SER A 36 -20.58 -17.39 5.90
N ARG A 37 -20.59 -16.09 5.61
CA ARG A 37 -21.63 -15.45 4.80
C ARG A 37 -21.63 -15.99 3.37
N ASN A 38 -22.81 -16.13 2.78
CA ASN A 38 -22.94 -16.36 1.35
C ASN A 38 -22.65 -15.07 0.58
N TRP A 39 -21.51 -15.04 -0.12
CA TRP A 39 -21.04 -13.88 -0.88
C TRP A 39 -21.58 -13.79 -2.30
N ARG A 40 -22.42 -14.75 -2.73
CA ARG A 40 -23.00 -14.77 -4.08
C ARG A 40 -23.79 -13.51 -4.38
N GLN A 41 -24.70 -13.12 -3.49
CA GLN A 41 -25.52 -11.91 -3.66
C GLN A 41 -24.67 -10.64 -3.72
N ALA A 42 -23.62 -10.57 -2.90
CA ALA A 42 -22.69 -9.44 -2.94
C ALA A 42 -21.94 -9.39 -4.28
N ARG A 43 -21.43 -10.53 -4.76
CA ARG A 43 -20.79 -10.65 -6.07
C ARG A 43 -21.73 -10.20 -7.19
N GLU A 44 -22.95 -10.73 -7.22
CA GLU A 44 -23.96 -10.39 -8.23
C GLU A 44 -24.35 -8.91 -8.18
N GLY A 45 -24.45 -8.33 -6.99
CA GLY A 45 -24.65 -6.89 -6.82
C GLY A 45 -23.50 -6.06 -7.39
N VAL A 46 -22.25 -6.45 -7.15
CA VAL A 46 -21.08 -5.79 -7.76
C VAL A 46 -21.11 -5.93 -9.28
N VAL A 47 -21.36 -7.13 -9.80
CA VAL A 47 -21.49 -7.37 -11.25
C VAL A 47 -22.56 -6.45 -11.84
N HIS A 48 -23.75 -6.39 -11.24
CA HIS A 48 -24.84 -5.52 -11.71
C HIS A 48 -24.47 -4.02 -11.70
N VAL A 49 -23.74 -3.55 -10.68
CA VAL A 49 -23.25 -2.17 -10.64
C VAL A 49 -22.22 -1.90 -11.73
N LEU A 50 -21.37 -2.88 -12.05
CA LEU A 50 -20.44 -2.75 -13.16
C LEU A 50 -21.21 -2.74 -14.50
N ASP A 51 -22.10 -3.70 -14.71
CA ASP A 51 -22.88 -3.82 -15.94
C ASP A 51 -23.68 -2.54 -16.24
N SER A 52 -24.35 -1.98 -15.23
CA SER A 52 -25.12 -0.73 -15.37
C SER A 52 -24.27 0.49 -15.75
N ARG A 53 -22.94 0.40 -15.65
CA ARG A 53 -21.98 1.45 -16.04
C ARG A 53 -21.31 1.19 -17.39
N GLY A 54 -21.78 0.25 -18.20
CA GLY A 54 -21.10 -0.14 -19.45
C GLY A 54 -19.79 -0.91 -19.20
N LEU A 55 -19.74 -1.51 -18.03
CA LEU A 55 -18.76 -2.36 -17.39
C LEU A 55 -18.15 -3.56 -18.17
N VAL A 56 -17.92 -3.60 -19.49
CA VAL A 56 -17.62 -4.89 -20.20
C VAL A 56 -16.23 -5.51 -19.88
N ASN A 57 -16.10 -6.85 -19.95
CA ASN A 57 -14.91 -7.70 -19.67
C ASN A 57 -14.29 -7.61 -18.27
N ARG A 58 -15.00 -8.09 -17.24
CA ARG A 58 -14.55 -7.97 -15.83
C ARG A 58 -14.80 -9.25 -15.06
N ALA A 59 -13.88 -9.54 -14.16
CA ALA A 59 -14.06 -10.60 -13.19
C ALA A 59 -14.33 -9.98 -11.81
N VAL A 60 -15.14 -10.67 -11.01
CA VAL A 60 -15.28 -10.35 -9.57
C VAL A 60 -14.83 -11.59 -8.81
N VAL A 61 -13.78 -11.43 -8.03
CA VAL A 61 -13.19 -12.49 -7.21
C VAL A 61 -13.38 -12.12 -5.75
N ILE A 62 -14.01 -13.01 -5.00
CA ILE A 62 -14.15 -12.86 -3.55
C ILE A 62 -13.27 -13.92 -2.91
N ARG A 63 -12.32 -13.51 -2.07
CA ARG A 63 -11.39 -14.42 -1.40
C ARG A 63 -11.41 -14.18 0.09
N LYS A 64 -11.27 -15.27 0.84
CA LYS A 64 -10.96 -15.17 2.26
C LYS A 64 -9.59 -14.52 2.39
N ASP A 65 -9.55 -13.50 3.21
CA ASP A 65 -8.38 -12.69 3.49
C ASP A 65 -8.12 -12.73 4.99
N ALA A 66 -6.85 -12.72 5.36
CA ALA A 66 -6.49 -12.46 6.74
C ALA A 66 -6.71 -10.96 6.96
N ARG A 67 -7.15 -10.56 8.15
CA ARG A 67 -6.91 -9.16 8.51
C ARG A 67 -5.40 -9.00 8.50
N SER A 68 -4.84 -8.40 7.45
CA SER A 68 -3.72 -7.50 7.66
C SER A 68 -4.16 -6.65 8.83
N ARG A 69 -3.35 -6.55 9.88
CA ARG A 69 -3.55 -5.53 10.90
C ARG A 69 -3.48 -4.19 10.15
N ALA A 70 -4.58 -3.78 9.52
CA ALA A 70 -4.95 -2.40 9.52
C ALA A 70 -5.04 -2.14 11.01
N MET A 71 -3.94 -1.62 11.57
CA MET A 71 -3.91 -1.00 12.88
C MET A 71 -5.17 -0.13 12.85
N ALA A 72 -6.22 -0.59 13.53
CA ALA A 72 -7.39 0.23 13.68
C ALA A 72 -6.84 1.54 14.21
N ALA A 73 -7.34 2.69 13.77
CA ALA A 73 -6.92 3.97 14.33
C ALA A 73 -7.04 4.01 15.88
N ASN A 74 -7.76 3.04 16.48
CA ASN A 74 -7.90 2.81 17.92
C ASN A 74 -7.01 1.69 18.53
N GLU A 75 -6.26 0.92 17.74
CA GLU A 75 -5.21 0.00 18.21
C GLU A 75 -3.83 0.60 17.90
N LEU A 76 -3.68 1.93 17.99
CA LEU A 76 -2.42 2.49 18.47
C LEU A 76 -2.24 1.91 19.88
N THR A 77 -1.58 0.75 19.98
CA THR A 77 -0.64 0.60 21.09
C THR A 77 0.21 1.86 21.02
N SER A 78 0.20 2.60 22.12
CA SER A 78 0.88 3.86 22.40
C SER A 78 2.41 3.87 22.14
N GLU A 79 2.91 2.96 21.31
CA GLU A 79 4.28 2.97 20.80
C GLU A 79 4.31 3.86 19.58
N VAL A 80 4.51 5.13 19.90
CA VAL A 80 4.84 6.15 18.93
C VAL A 80 6.10 5.76 18.16
N ALA A 81 5.96 5.74 16.83
CA ALA A 81 7.02 5.39 15.89
C ALA A 81 8.26 6.24 16.15
N GLY A 82 9.41 5.59 16.22
CA GLY A 82 10.70 6.24 16.39
C GLY A 82 11.78 5.58 15.54
N PRO A 83 13.03 6.07 15.59
CA PRO A 83 14.12 5.55 14.77
C PRO A 83 14.41 4.05 14.97
N ALA A 84 14.09 3.51 16.16
CA ALA A 84 14.24 2.09 16.47
C ALA A 84 13.24 1.18 15.72
N ASN A 85 12.17 1.74 15.16
CA ASN A 85 11.18 1.02 14.38
C ASN A 85 11.59 0.88 12.90
N CYS A 86 12.62 1.60 12.46
CA CYS A 86 13.09 1.54 11.07
C CYS A 86 13.62 0.15 10.73
N ARG A 87 13.02 -0.50 9.72
CA ARG A 87 13.40 -1.87 9.30
C ARG A 87 13.27 -2.09 7.79
N PRO A 88 14.09 -2.98 7.21
CA PRO A 88 14.02 -3.30 5.78
C PRO A 88 12.83 -4.20 5.40
N ASP A 89 12.22 -4.88 6.37
CA ASP A 89 11.19 -5.90 6.21
C ASP A 89 9.91 -5.61 7.04
N PRO A 90 9.28 -4.43 6.88
CA PRO A 90 8.12 -4.04 7.68
C PRO A 90 6.91 -4.97 7.51
N PRO A 91 6.17 -5.30 8.58
CA PRO A 91 4.86 -5.94 8.48
C PRO A 91 3.85 -5.16 7.62
N ALA A 92 2.90 -5.90 7.05
CA ALA A 92 1.73 -5.30 6.40
C ALA A 92 0.96 -4.42 7.39
N GLY A 93 0.53 -3.24 6.94
CA GLY A 93 -0.15 -2.24 7.77
C GLY A 93 0.76 -1.15 8.32
N GLU A 94 2.08 -1.27 8.19
CA GLU A 94 3.03 -0.27 8.67
C GLU A 94 3.10 0.95 7.72
N GLY A 95 3.45 2.10 8.28
CA GLY A 95 3.55 3.35 7.54
C GLY A 95 4.76 3.35 6.60
N ILE A 96 4.56 3.80 5.37
CA ILE A 96 5.62 3.92 4.37
C ILE A 96 5.46 5.22 3.58
N CYS A 97 6.57 5.79 3.11
CA CYS A 97 6.56 6.93 2.20
C CYS A 97 7.81 6.91 1.31
N ALA A 98 7.75 7.56 0.14
CA ALA A 98 8.97 7.86 -0.59
C ALA A 98 9.90 8.72 0.29
N SER A 99 11.18 8.40 0.36
CA SER A 99 12.15 9.14 1.19
C SER A 99 12.30 10.60 0.74
N ALA A 100 11.96 10.92 -0.51
CA ALA A 100 11.94 12.28 -1.01
C ALA A 100 10.70 13.10 -0.57
N LEU A 101 9.70 12.47 0.07
CA LEU A 101 8.42 13.06 0.41
C LEU A 101 8.17 12.98 1.92
N HIS A 102 8.91 13.78 2.68
CA HIS A 102 8.88 13.76 4.16
C HIS A 102 7.48 13.97 4.76
N GLU A 103 6.61 14.71 4.08
CA GLU A 103 5.24 15.02 4.53
C GLU A 103 4.18 13.98 4.10
N SER A 104 4.56 13.05 3.23
CA SER A 104 3.65 12.05 2.70
C SER A 104 3.49 10.88 3.66
N ARG A 105 2.32 10.25 3.64
CA ARG A 105 2.06 9.02 4.39
C ARG A 105 1.29 8.04 3.53
N GLY A 106 1.71 6.79 3.59
CA GLY A 106 0.98 5.66 3.05
C GLY A 106 1.12 4.45 3.96
N THR A 107 0.51 3.36 3.55
CA THR A 107 0.53 2.11 4.30
C THR A 107 0.99 0.99 3.40
N LEU A 108 1.86 0.14 3.92
CA LEU A 108 2.29 -1.06 3.24
C LEU A 108 1.12 -2.04 3.17
N GLY A 109 0.72 -2.43 1.95
CA GLY A 109 -0.33 -3.42 1.76
C GLY A 109 0.12 -4.83 2.14
N GLY A 110 1.39 -5.14 1.95
CA GLY A 110 2.03 -6.38 2.37
C GLY A 110 3.13 -6.83 1.41
N TRP A 111 3.54 -8.09 1.52
CA TRP A 111 4.58 -8.68 0.69
C TRP A 111 4.00 -9.76 -0.23
N VAL A 112 4.51 -9.82 -1.45
CA VAL A 112 4.26 -10.90 -2.41
C VAL A 112 5.56 -11.42 -2.96
N GLU A 113 5.63 -12.71 -3.27
CA GLU A 113 6.79 -13.28 -3.93
C GLU A 113 6.52 -13.45 -5.42
N LEU A 114 7.44 -12.97 -6.25
CA LEU A 114 7.40 -13.18 -7.69
C LEU A 114 8.53 -14.12 -8.09
N TYR A 115 8.18 -15.16 -8.84
CA TYR A 115 9.16 -16.08 -9.39
C TYR A 115 9.88 -15.45 -10.58
N HIS A 116 11.19 -15.24 -10.44
CA HIS A 116 12.04 -14.66 -11.47
C HIS A 116 12.65 -15.77 -12.34
N GLU A 117 12.00 -16.05 -13.46
CA GLU A 117 12.39 -17.14 -14.40
C GLU A 117 13.88 -17.15 -14.80
N PRO A 118 14.52 -16.02 -15.17
CA PRO A 118 15.92 -16.04 -15.58
C PRO A 118 16.89 -16.44 -14.48
N ALA A 119 16.57 -16.15 -13.21
CA ALA A 119 17.42 -16.52 -12.08
C ALA A 119 16.92 -17.77 -11.34
N LYS A 120 15.76 -18.31 -11.71
CA LYS A 120 15.10 -19.44 -11.03
C LYS A 120 14.97 -19.24 -9.52
N THR A 121 14.69 -18.01 -9.10
CA THR A 121 14.55 -17.64 -7.69
C THR A 121 13.24 -16.89 -7.43
N TRP A 122 12.63 -17.16 -6.28
CA TRP A 122 11.56 -16.32 -5.73
C TRP A 122 12.16 -15.05 -5.16
N LYS A 123 11.56 -13.90 -5.48
CA LYS A 123 11.97 -12.61 -4.95
C LYS A 123 10.79 -11.91 -4.26
N PRO A 124 11.00 -11.37 -3.05
CA PRO A 124 9.96 -10.63 -2.36
C PRO A 124 9.78 -9.23 -2.98
N PHE A 125 8.53 -8.79 -3.06
CA PHE A 125 8.11 -7.47 -3.50
C PHE A 125 7.07 -6.92 -2.52
N ALA A 126 7.23 -5.65 -2.15
CA ALA A 126 6.26 -4.93 -1.36
C ALA A 126 5.11 -4.44 -2.26
N LEU A 127 3.87 -4.70 -1.85
CA LEU A 127 2.67 -4.12 -2.44
C LEU A 127 2.30 -2.83 -1.72
N THR A 128 2.24 -1.75 -2.48
CA THR A 128 1.86 -0.42 -1.98
C THR A 128 1.06 0.32 -3.05
N CYS A 129 0.34 1.36 -2.64
CA CYS A 129 -0.28 2.29 -3.55
C CYS A 129 0.81 3.10 -4.28
N GLY A 130 0.73 3.20 -5.61
CA GLY A 130 1.75 3.90 -6.40
C GLY A 130 2.01 5.34 -5.95
N HIS A 131 0.99 6.09 -5.53
CA HIS A 131 1.13 7.47 -5.03
C HIS A 131 1.93 7.61 -3.74
N VAL A 132 2.16 6.50 -3.01
CA VAL A 132 2.91 6.49 -1.74
C VAL A 132 4.40 6.54 -2.01
N ILE A 133 4.84 5.86 -3.07
CA ILE A 133 6.26 5.66 -3.41
C ILE A 133 6.68 6.45 -4.66
N LEU A 134 5.74 6.93 -5.47
CA LEU A 134 6.00 7.78 -6.61
C LEU A 134 5.70 9.23 -6.24
N PRO A 135 6.72 10.11 -6.18
CA PRO A 135 6.48 11.53 -5.96
C PRO A 135 5.67 12.13 -7.11
N SER A 136 4.83 13.12 -6.76
CA SER A 136 4.10 13.89 -7.75
C SER A 136 5.08 14.71 -8.59
N GLU A 137 4.74 14.99 -9.85
CA GLU A 137 5.63 15.74 -10.75
C GLU A 137 5.95 17.15 -10.21
N GLY A 138 5.03 17.75 -9.45
CA GLY A 138 5.25 19.05 -8.81
C GLY A 138 6.11 19.01 -7.54
N ALA A 139 6.37 17.82 -7.00
CA ALA A 139 7.19 17.64 -5.80
C ALA A 139 8.67 17.32 -6.11
N VAL A 140 9.05 17.27 -7.39
CA VAL A 140 10.42 16.94 -7.82
C VAL A 140 10.96 17.97 -8.81
N ALA A 141 12.28 18.01 -8.98
CA ALA A 141 12.93 18.85 -9.97
C ALA A 141 12.43 18.51 -11.39
N ALA A 142 12.46 19.49 -12.32
CA ALA A 142 11.97 19.30 -13.68
C ALA A 142 12.64 18.14 -14.44
N ALA A 143 13.94 17.90 -14.19
CA ALA A 143 14.67 16.76 -14.75
C ALA A 143 14.11 15.42 -14.25
N ASP A 144 13.67 15.36 -12.99
CA ASP A 144 13.15 14.17 -12.32
C ASP A 144 11.69 13.88 -12.70
N ALA A 145 10.90 14.92 -12.94
CA ALA A 145 9.53 14.78 -13.43
C ALA A 145 9.47 13.96 -14.74
N THR A 146 10.51 14.01 -15.57
CA THR A 146 10.60 13.21 -16.79
C THR A 146 10.71 11.71 -16.49
N PHE A 147 11.48 11.33 -15.46
CA PHE A 147 11.55 9.94 -14.99
C PHE A 147 10.19 9.47 -14.47
N ILE A 148 9.54 10.28 -13.63
CA ILE A 148 8.21 9.96 -13.06
C ILE A 148 7.18 9.71 -14.17
N ARG A 149 7.10 10.60 -15.17
CA ARG A 149 6.20 10.42 -16.33
C ARG A 149 6.47 9.13 -17.09
N GLN A 150 7.74 8.79 -17.27
CA GLN A 150 8.12 7.58 -17.96
C GLN A 150 7.72 6.33 -17.15
N TRP A 151 7.95 6.34 -15.84
CA TRP A 151 7.61 5.23 -14.95
C TRP A 151 6.11 5.00 -14.85
N LEU A 152 5.30 6.06 -14.81
CA LEU A 152 3.84 5.94 -14.83
C LEU A 152 3.31 5.24 -16.09
N ARG A 153 4.02 5.35 -17.22
CA ARG A 153 3.62 4.74 -18.49
C ARG A 153 4.21 3.36 -18.72
N LYS A 154 5.47 3.15 -18.36
CA LYS A 154 6.26 1.97 -18.76
C LYS A 154 6.68 1.09 -17.59
N GLY A 155 6.38 1.50 -16.36
CA GLY A 155 6.97 0.93 -15.16
C GLY A 155 8.43 1.34 -14.98
N VAL A 156 9.00 0.89 -13.87
CA VAL A 156 10.40 1.18 -13.50
C VAL A 156 11.28 0.03 -13.96
N SER A 157 12.29 0.33 -14.78
CA SER A 157 13.28 -0.67 -15.18
C SER A 157 14.22 -0.98 -14.01
N PRO A 158 14.61 -2.24 -13.78
CA PRO A 158 15.64 -2.58 -12.78
C PRO A 158 16.99 -1.90 -13.02
N LYS A 159 17.26 -1.48 -14.26
CA LYS A 159 18.50 -0.79 -14.68
C LYS A 159 18.35 0.74 -14.73
N ASP A 160 17.22 1.27 -14.27
CA ASP A 160 16.97 2.71 -14.32
C ASP A 160 17.90 3.48 -13.37
N PRO A 161 18.66 4.49 -13.86
CA PRO A 161 19.62 5.24 -13.05
C PRO A 161 18.94 6.14 -12.01
N GLY A 162 17.69 6.56 -12.24
CA GLY A 162 16.92 7.38 -11.31
C GLY A 162 16.38 6.59 -10.12
N ARG A 163 16.36 5.26 -10.20
CA ARG A 163 15.72 4.37 -9.22
C ARG A 163 16.23 4.56 -7.80
N THR A 164 17.54 4.47 -7.60
CA THR A 164 18.14 4.50 -6.26
C THR A 164 17.94 5.85 -5.57
N ARG A 165 17.86 6.93 -6.34
CA ARG A 165 17.71 8.29 -5.81
C ARG A 165 16.25 8.68 -5.54
N LEU A 166 15.33 8.29 -6.44
CA LEU A 166 13.94 8.78 -6.39
C LEU A 166 12.94 7.77 -5.81
N LEU A 167 13.30 6.48 -5.74
CA LEU A 167 12.44 5.42 -5.22
C LEU A 167 12.94 4.84 -3.89
N GLY A 168 13.76 5.61 -3.17
CA GLY A 168 14.00 5.34 -1.75
C GLY A 168 12.66 5.36 -1.02
N VAL A 169 12.46 4.40 -0.11
CA VAL A 169 11.24 4.30 0.70
C VAL A 169 11.67 4.25 2.15
N ASP A 170 11.05 5.11 2.96
CA ASP A 170 11.19 5.09 4.40
C ASP A 170 10.07 4.25 5.01
N CYS A 171 10.43 3.47 6.02
CA CYS A 171 9.51 2.74 6.87
C CYS A 171 10.03 2.70 8.31
N PRO A 172 9.32 3.26 9.31
CA PRO A 172 8.07 4.03 9.19
C PRO A 172 8.19 5.27 8.31
N ALA A 173 7.08 5.91 7.96
CA ALA A 173 7.14 7.14 7.18
C ALA A 173 7.86 8.24 7.98
N PHE A 174 8.67 9.08 7.33
CA PHE A 174 9.48 10.11 8.01
C PHE A 174 8.65 10.98 8.96
N ARG A 175 7.47 11.40 8.50
CA ARG A 175 6.51 12.16 9.29
C ARG A 175 6.12 11.46 10.60
N GLU A 176 5.91 10.15 10.59
CA GLU A 176 5.52 9.39 11.80
C GLU A 176 6.65 9.36 12.82
N ILE A 177 7.89 9.32 12.36
CA ILE A 177 9.08 9.41 13.22
C ILE A 177 9.16 10.80 13.86
N THR A 178 8.96 11.87 13.08
CA THR A 178 9.02 13.26 13.58
C THR A 178 7.90 13.55 14.57
N GLU A 179 6.65 13.22 14.24
CA GLU A 179 5.51 13.32 15.16
C GLU A 179 5.80 12.56 16.46
N GLY A 180 6.54 11.46 16.34
CA GLY A 180 6.90 10.67 17.49
C GLY A 180 8.03 11.19 18.37
N ILE A 181 8.96 11.92 17.79
CA ILE A 181 9.98 12.67 18.53
C ILE A 181 9.32 13.83 19.27
N ASP A 182 8.49 14.62 18.57
CA ASP A 182 7.83 15.80 19.12
C ASP A 182 6.96 15.44 20.33
N MET A 183 6.18 14.36 20.23
CA MET A 183 5.35 13.90 21.35
C MET A 183 6.19 13.51 22.58
N ARG A 184 7.36 12.88 22.37
CA ARG A 184 8.25 12.52 23.49
C ARG A 184 8.88 13.76 24.13
N ASP A 185 9.23 14.76 23.32
CA ASP A 185 9.79 16.02 23.81
C ASP A 185 8.78 16.81 24.65
N ASP A 186 7.50 16.78 24.26
CA ASP A 186 6.43 17.38 25.06
C ASP A 186 6.24 16.65 26.40
N VAL A 187 6.24 15.31 26.41
CA VAL A 187 6.17 14.51 27.65
C VAL A 187 7.36 14.81 28.59
N ILE A 188 8.58 14.94 28.03
CA ILE A 188 9.77 15.31 28.81
C ILE A 188 9.63 16.71 29.40
N ARG A 189 9.04 17.65 28.66
CA ARG A 189 8.83 19.03 29.11
C ARG A 189 7.81 19.09 30.25
N ASP A 190 6.70 18.38 30.12
CA ASP A 190 5.66 18.34 31.15
C ASP A 190 6.19 17.72 32.45
N ALA A 191 6.93 16.61 32.37
CA ALA A 191 7.54 15.97 33.54
C ALA A 191 8.54 16.89 34.27
N ARG A 192 9.24 17.78 33.53
CA ARG A 192 10.14 18.77 34.13
C ARG A 192 9.39 19.89 34.85
N ASN A 193 8.22 20.29 34.34
CA ASN A 193 7.41 21.35 34.92
C ASN A 193 6.64 20.88 36.18
N ASP A 194 6.25 19.60 36.25
CA ASP A 194 5.60 19.01 37.43
C ASP A 194 6.56 18.80 38.62
N SER A 195 7.87 18.91 38.37
CA SER A 195 8.93 18.73 39.38
C SER A 195 9.46 20.04 39.97
N ALA A 196 8.87 21.19 39.60
CA ALA A 196 9.23 22.54 40.04
C ALA A 196 8.14 23.15 40.95
#